data_AF-A0A5C1MFK7-F1
#
_entry.id   AF-A0A5C1MFK7-F1
#
_cell.length_a   1.000
_cell.length_b   1.000
_cell.length_c   1.000
_cell.angle_alpha   90.00
_cell.angle_beta   90.00
_cell.angle_gamma   90.00
#
_symmetry.space_group_name_H-M   'P 1'
#
loop_
_entity.id
_entity.type
_entity.pdbx_description
1 polymer ?
#
loop_
_entity_poly.entity_id
_entity_poly.type
_entity_poly.pdbx_seq_one_letter_code
_entity_poly.pdbx_strand_id
1 'polypeptide(L)'
;MQCQTVLPGTECTFWGKQGCVFPDGSCQVIVENCEGCERIVTGSIGQVCSAYPAPAKKWANGLCNFASHVKVEIKVEETRVNPLKASKKASGGKKK
;
A
#
# COMPACT_ATOMS: atom_id res chain seq x y z
N MET A 1 -0.49 -10.72 -15.82
CA MET A 1 -1.63 -10.60 -16.77
C MET A 1 -1.77 -9.13 -17.14
N GLN A 2 -1.75 -8.79 -18.42
CA GLN A 2 -1.70 -7.38 -18.86
C GLN A 2 -3.08 -6.73 -18.75
N CYS A 3 -3.12 -5.47 -18.32
CA CYS A 3 -4.34 -4.67 -18.38
C CYS A 3 -4.73 -4.44 -19.85
N GLN A 4 -6.03 -4.44 -20.13
CA GLN A 4 -6.58 -4.17 -21.47
C GLN A 4 -7.46 -2.90 -21.52
N THR A 5 -7.72 -2.26 -20.37
CA THR A 5 -8.60 -1.09 -20.28
C THR A 5 -7.81 0.21 -20.17
N VAL A 6 -7.30 0.50 -18.97
CA VAL A 6 -6.75 1.83 -18.64
C VAL A 6 -5.25 1.94 -18.93
N LEU A 7 -4.53 0.82 -18.84
CA LEU A 7 -3.09 0.74 -19.07
C LEU A 7 -2.81 -0.44 -20.01
N PRO A 8 -3.24 -0.35 -21.29
CA PRO A 8 -3.13 -1.47 -22.22
C PRO A 8 -1.69 -1.98 -22.33
N GLY A 9 -1.50 -3.29 -22.17
CA GLY A 9 -0.19 -3.94 -22.27
C GLY A 9 0.69 -3.84 -21.02
N THR A 10 0.28 -3.08 -20.00
CA THR A 10 1.01 -2.99 -18.72
C THR A 10 0.65 -4.17 -17.83
N GLU A 11 1.65 -4.76 -17.16
CA GLU A 11 1.39 -5.79 -16.15
C GLU A 11 0.50 -5.25 -15.03
N CYS A 12 -0.66 -5.89 -14.86
CA CYS A 12 -1.65 -5.48 -13.88
C CYS A 12 -2.01 -6.67 -13.00
N THR A 13 -1.75 -6.54 -11.71
CA THR A 13 -2.07 -7.57 -10.71
C THR A 13 -3.58 -7.72 -10.48
N PHE A 14 -4.36 -6.70 -10.84
CA PHE A 14 -5.81 -6.70 -10.73
C PHE A 14 -6.52 -7.34 -11.93
N TRP A 15 -5.78 -7.67 -12.99
CA TRP A 15 -6.36 -8.23 -14.20
C TRP A 15 -6.43 -9.75 -14.11
N GLY A 16 -7.63 -10.31 -14.22
CA GLY A 16 -7.90 -11.75 -14.22
C GLY A 16 -8.63 -12.23 -15.48
N LYS A 17 -9.06 -13.49 -15.48
CA LYS A 17 -9.78 -14.10 -16.62
C LYS A 17 -11.11 -13.43 -16.95
N GLN A 18 -11.79 -12.87 -15.95
CA GLN A 18 -13.08 -12.19 -16.10
C GLN A 18 -12.94 -10.66 -16.25
N GLY A 19 -11.72 -10.14 -16.40
CA GLY A 19 -11.41 -8.72 -16.46
C GLY A 19 -10.78 -8.18 -15.17
N CYS A 20 -10.90 -6.88 -14.95
CA CYS A 20 -10.41 -6.24 -13.72
C CYS A 20 -11.22 -6.72 -12.51
N VAL A 21 -10.54 -7.08 -11.41
CA VAL A 21 -11.17 -7.50 -10.14
C VAL A 21 -11.97 -6.39 -9.47
N PHE A 22 -11.78 -5.14 -9.90
CA PHE A 22 -12.52 -4.00 -9.37
C PHE A 22 -14.00 -4.03 -9.81
N PRO A 23 -14.98 -3.66 -8.97
CA PRO A 23 -16.41 -3.76 -9.29
C PRO A 23 -16.83 -3.00 -10.56
N ASP A 24 -16.20 -1.85 -10.82
CA ASP A 24 -16.46 -1.04 -12.03
C ASP A 24 -15.68 -1.54 -13.26
N GLY A 25 -14.96 -2.67 -13.16
CA GLY A 25 -14.25 -3.31 -14.27
C GLY A 25 -13.04 -2.55 -14.83
N SER A 26 -12.67 -1.42 -14.26
CA SER A 26 -11.57 -0.57 -14.74
C SER A 26 -10.94 0.27 -13.62
N CYS A 27 -9.71 0.76 -13.84
CA CYS A 27 -9.10 1.73 -12.93
C CYS A 27 -9.77 3.10 -13.07
N GLN A 28 -9.79 3.87 -11.99
CA GLN A 28 -10.29 5.23 -11.94
C GLN A 28 -9.13 6.22 -11.84
N VAL A 29 -9.41 7.48 -12.19
CA VAL A 29 -8.45 8.58 -12.08
C VAL A 29 -8.06 8.84 -10.62
N ILE A 30 -6.88 9.43 -10.45
CA ILE A 30 -6.41 9.90 -9.14
C ILE A 30 -7.36 10.98 -8.58
N VAL A 31 -7.39 11.08 -7.25
CA VAL A 31 -8.04 12.16 -6.51
C VAL A 31 -7.00 13.19 -6.07
N GLU A 32 -7.42 14.37 -5.63
CA GLU A 32 -6.54 15.44 -5.12
C GLU A 32 -5.61 14.91 -4.01
N ASN A 33 -6.10 14.03 -3.12
CA ASN A 33 -5.28 13.39 -2.09
C ASN A 33 -4.17 12.49 -2.64
N CYS A 34 -4.20 12.09 -3.90
CA CYS A 34 -3.15 11.28 -4.52
C CYS A 34 -2.04 12.12 -5.15
N GLU A 35 -2.24 13.43 -5.34
CA GLU A 35 -1.27 14.30 -6.00
C GLU A 35 0.09 14.27 -5.28
N GLY A 36 1.16 14.15 -6.05
CA GLY A 36 2.52 14.01 -5.51
C GLY A 36 2.91 12.60 -5.06
N CYS A 37 2.05 11.60 -5.20
CA CYS A 37 2.43 10.19 -5.00
C CYS A 37 3.27 9.65 -6.17
N GLU A 38 4.34 8.91 -5.88
CA GLU A 38 5.22 8.32 -6.92
C GLU A 38 4.53 7.23 -7.76
N ARG A 39 3.39 6.73 -7.28
CA ARG A 39 2.69 5.57 -7.86
C ARG A 39 1.68 5.96 -8.92
N ILE A 40 1.58 7.25 -9.23
CA ILE A 40 0.72 7.79 -10.27
C ILE A 40 1.34 7.48 -11.64
N VAL A 41 0.54 6.88 -12.51
CA VAL A 41 0.93 6.57 -13.88
C VAL A 41 -0.09 7.14 -14.85
N THR A 42 0.37 7.53 -16.04
CA THR A 42 -0.52 8.05 -17.08
C THR A 42 -1.16 6.89 -17.83
N GLY A 43 -2.47 6.77 -17.72
CA GLY A 43 -3.29 5.82 -18.47
C GLY A 43 -4.14 6.50 -19.54
N SER A 44 -4.94 5.70 -20.24
CA SER A 44 -5.80 6.15 -21.34
C SER A 44 -6.92 7.11 -20.91
N ILE A 45 -7.32 7.08 -19.63
CA ILE A 45 -8.36 7.95 -19.05
C ILE A 45 -7.77 9.15 -18.28
N GLY A 46 -6.45 9.31 -18.28
CA GLY A 46 -5.72 10.27 -17.45
C GLY A 46 -4.81 9.60 -16.41
N GLN A 47 -4.45 10.34 -15.38
CA GLN A 47 -3.57 9.85 -14.31
C GLN A 47 -4.31 8.86 -13.40
N VAL A 48 -3.75 7.67 -13.22
CA VAL A 48 -4.31 6.59 -12.39
C VAL A 48 -3.28 6.05 -11.40
N CYS A 49 -3.72 5.35 -10.36
CA CYS A 49 -2.82 4.69 -9.42
C CYS A 49 -2.42 3.30 -9.93
N SER A 50 -1.11 3.04 -10.03
CA SER A 50 -0.56 1.72 -10.41
C SER A 50 -0.81 0.61 -9.37
N ALA A 51 -1.02 0.98 -8.10
CA ALA A 51 -1.16 0.04 -7.00
C ALA A 51 -2.59 -0.16 -6.51
N TYR A 52 -3.56 0.62 -7.00
CA TYR A 52 -4.95 0.44 -6.62
C TYR A 52 -5.90 0.99 -7.69
N PRO A 53 -6.92 0.22 -8.11
CA PRO A 53 -7.81 0.65 -9.19
C PRO A 53 -8.74 1.81 -8.81
N ALA A 54 -9.04 2.05 -7.53
CA ALA A 54 -9.95 3.13 -7.12
C ALA A 54 -9.41 4.02 -6.00
N PRO A 55 -8.62 5.05 -6.35
CA PRO A 55 -8.04 5.97 -5.38
C PRO A 55 -9.06 6.56 -4.41
N ALA A 56 -10.22 7.04 -4.90
CA ALA A 56 -11.27 7.64 -4.09
C ALA A 56 -11.76 6.72 -2.95
N LYS A 57 -12.04 5.45 -3.26
CA LYS A 57 -12.48 4.46 -2.26
C LYS A 57 -11.39 4.18 -1.22
N LYS A 58 -10.12 4.22 -1.63
CA LYS A 58 -9.00 3.99 -0.73
C LYS A 58 -8.90 5.10 0.32
N TRP A 59 -9.00 6.35 -0.11
CA TRP A 59 -8.99 7.53 0.77
C TRP A 59 -10.26 7.66 1.62
N ALA A 60 -11.42 7.23 1.10
CA ALA A 60 -12.66 7.21 1.86
C ALA A 60 -12.60 6.24 3.05
N ASN A 61 -11.85 5.13 2.94
CA ASN A 61 -11.65 4.17 4.02
C ASN A 61 -10.52 4.56 5.00
N GLY A 62 -9.88 5.71 4.82
CA GLY A 62 -8.78 6.22 5.64
C GLY A 62 -7.54 6.58 4.83
N LEU A 63 -6.43 6.86 5.53
CA LEU A 63 -5.16 7.20 4.88
C LEU A 63 -4.68 6.07 3.96
N CYS A 64 -4.32 6.42 2.73
CA CYS A 64 -3.76 5.46 1.80
C CYS A 64 -2.39 4.98 2.29
N ASN A 65 -2.28 3.68 2.62
CA ASN A 65 -1.04 3.05 3.06
C ASN A 65 0.08 2.98 1.98
N PHE A 66 -0.19 3.46 0.77
CA PHE A 66 0.77 3.56 -0.33
C PHE A 66 1.15 5.02 -0.66
N ALA A 67 0.58 5.99 0.06
CA ALA A 67 0.89 7.40 -0.16
C ALA A 67 2.34 7.67 0.25
N SER A 68 3.24 7.78 -0.73
CA SER A 68 4.64 8.10 -0.44
C SER A 68 4.87 9.56 -0.07
N HIS A 69 3.93 10.43 -0.42
CA HIS A 69 3.94 11.85 -0.05
C HIS A 69 3.39 12.10 1.35
N VAL A 70 2.53 11.24 1.88
CA VAL A 70 2.03 11.37 3.25
C VAL A 70 2.99 10.65 4.19
N LYS A 71 3.90 11.44 4.77
CA LYS A 71 4.67 10.97 5.91
C LYS A 71 3.74 10.92 7.10
N VAL A 72 3.14 9.75 7.36
CA VAL A 72 2.51 9.50 8.65
C VAL A 72 3.64 9.60 9.66
N GLU A 73 3.67 10.70 10.40
CA GLU A 73 4.48 10.80 11.60
C GLU A 73 3.95 9.72 12.55
N ILE A 74 4.57 8.55 12.44
CA ILE A 74 4.48 7.55 13.49
C ILE A 74 5.11 8.28 14.66
N LYS A 75 4.26 8.87 15.51
CA LYS A 75 4.66 9.18 16.87
C LYS A 75 4.98 7.80 17.44
N VAL A 76 6.24 7.41 17.28
CA VAL A 76 6.88 6.35 18.01
C VAL A 76 6.74 6.84 19.44
N GLU A 77 5.60 6.53 20.06
CA GLU A 77 5.57 6.38 21.49
C GLU A 77 6.53 5.24 21.72
N GLU A 78 7.74 5.67 22.04
CA GLU A 78 8.85 4.97 22.61
C GLU A 78 8.27 4.19 23.81
N THR A 79 7.58 3.09 23.53
CA THR A 79 7.27 2.09 24.53
C THR A 79 8.63 1.54 24.86
N ARG A 80 9.22 2.13 25.90
CA ARG A 80 10.44 1.73 26.56
C ARG A 80 10.26 0.28 27.00
N VAL A 81 10.44 -0.66 26.08
CA VAL A 81 10.67 -2.07 26.41
C VAL A 81 12.05 -2.10 27.03
N ASN A 82 12.04 -1.92 28.34
CA ASN A 82 13.22 -1.92 29.18
C ASN A 82 13.92 -3.30 29.03
N PRO A 83 15.17 -3.37 28.50
CA PRO A 83 15.85 -4.64 28.23
C PRO A 83 16.21 -5.44 29.51
N LEU A 84 15.85 -4.96 30.70
CA LEU A 84 16.19 -5.58 31.99
C LEU A 84 15.49 -6.92 32.29
N LYS A 85 14.57 -7.41 31.44
CA LYS A 85 13.88 -8.72 31.67
C LYS A 85 14.31 -9.87 30.76
N ALA A 86 15.28 -9.66 29.86
CA ALA A 86 15.86 -10.73 29.03
C ALA A 86 17.16 -11.31 29.62
N SER A 87 17.84 -10.60 30.53
CA SER A 87 19.18 -11.00 30.99
C SER A 87 19.21 -12.04 32.12
N LYS A 88 18.07 -12.57 32.61
CA LYS A 88 18.01 -13.48 33.76
C LYS A 88 17.43 -14.88 33.47
N LYS A 89 17.61 -15.38 32.25
CA LYS A 89 17.44 -16.80 31.90
C LYS A 89 18.67 -17.38 31.17
N ALA A 90 19.86 -16.82 31.40
CA ALA A 90 21.12 -17.33 30.85
C ALA A 90 22.09 -17.86 31.92
N SER A 91 21.63 -18.10 33.16
CA SER A 91 22.46 -18.63 34.24
C SER A 91 21.69 -19.67 35.04
N GLY A 92 21.68 -20.90 34.54
CA GLY A 92 21.13 -22.06 35.25
C GLY A 92 21.56 -23.41 34.68
N GLY A 93 22.52 -23.43 33.73
CA GLY A 93 23.04 -24.65 33.13
C GLY A 93 24.53 -24.80 33.40
N LYS A 94 24.90 -25.21 34.63
CA LYS A 94 26.26 -25.72 34.90
C LYS A 94 26.28 -26.56 36.19
N LYS A 95 26.31 -27.89 35.99
CA LYS A 95 27.01 -28.93 36.76
C LYS A 95 26.54 -29.20 38.20
N LYS A 96 25.98 -30.40 38.42
CA LYS A 96 26.71 -31.51 39.04
C LYS A 96 26.05 -32.84 38.70
#